data_AF-A0A2D6PAA9-F1
#
_entry.id   AF-A0A2D6PAA9-F1
#
_cell.length_a   1.000
_cell.length_b   1.000
_cell.length_c   1.000
_cell.angle_alpha   90.00
_cell.angle_beta   90.00
_cell.angle_gamma   90.00
#
_symmetry.space_group_name_H-M   'P 1'
#
loop_
_entity.id
_entity.type
_entity.pdbx_description
1 polymer ?
#
loop_
_entity_poly.entity_id
_entity_poly.type
_entity_poly.pdbx_seq_one_letter_code
_entity_poly.pdbx_strand_id
1 'polypeptide(L)'
;MGVSQLSEIVALGFEELIAEGDTREIGKFLAFPTERIIAPQWLREECGIENDKSPDDLDGQQEKYDRLSSKGLRIQVKYRGGNTLHMEQTRRTTGKNANNGAKNGQVRYAVNSFDVILFIIPKGHEDISTWEYLAIPSCELEDKNMPGYCVGSVPAAVRKKYTGRAKEVLVALNNAE
;
A
#
# COMPACT_ATOMS: atom_id res chain seq x y z
N MET A 1 -19.88 -34.11 -3.54
CA MET A 1 -18.49 -34.26 -4.00
C MET A 1 -17.63 -33.50 -3.02
N GLY A 2 -16.55 -34.11 -2.51
CA GLY A 2 -15.63 -33.43 -1.62
C GLY A 2 -14.71 -32.50 -2.41
N VAL A 3 -14.42 -31.33 -1.85
CA VAL A 3 -13.41 -30.40 -2.39
C VAL A 3 -12.05 -31.09 -2.34
N SER A 4 -11.29 -31.05 -3.45
CA SER A 4 -10.03 -31.81 -3.58
C SER A 4 -8.82 -30.95 -3.94
N GLN A 5 -9.03 -29.71 -4.39
CA GLN A 5 -7.95 -28.79 -4.76
C GLN A 5 -7.83 -27.65 -3.76
N LEU A 6 -6.60 -27.27 -3.42
CA LEU A 6 -6.35 -26.12 -2.53
C LEU A 6 -6.92 -24.81 -3.11
N SER A 7 -6.80 -24.60 -4.42
CA SER A 7 -7.37 -23.43 -5.11
C SER A 7 -8.89 -23.33 -4.94
N GLU A 8 -9.58 -24.46 -4.97
CA GLU A 8 -11.03 -24.55 -4.76
C GLU A 8 -11.39 -24.19 -3.30
N ILE A 9 -10.66 -24.71 -2.31
CA ILE A 9 -10.85 -24.36 -0.88
C ILE A 9 -10.59 -22.86 -0.66
N VAL A 10 -9.53 -22.32 -1.25
CA VAL A 10 -9.17 -20.91 -1.12
C VAL A 10 -10.24 -20.01 -1.73
N ALA A 11 -10.76 -20.35 -2.91
CA ALA A 11 -11.82 -19.61 -3.57
C ALA A 11 -13.11 -19.63 -2.73
N LEU A 12 -13.58 -20.81 -2.33
CA LEU A 12 -14.79 -20.97 -1.51
C LEU A 12 -14.64 -20.24 -0.16
N GLY A 13 -13.52 -20.41 0.51
CA GLY A 13 -13.26 -19.73 1.78
C GLY A 13 -13.23 -18.21 1.63
N PHE A 14 -12.70 -17.69 0.53
CA PHE A 14 -12.69 -16.25 0.27
C PHE A 14 -14.08 -15.71 -0.08
N GLU A 15 -14.90 -16.48 -0.80
CA GLU A 15 -16.31 -16.17 -1.07
C GLU A 15 -17.13 -16.07 0.22
N GLU A 16 -16.90 -16.97 1.18
CA GLU A 16 -17.53 -16.90 2.51
C GLU A 16 -17.11 -15.62 3.26
N LEU A 17 -15.81 -15.26 3.24
CA LEU A 17 -15.36 -14.00 3.85
C LEU A 17 -16.05 -12.77 3.24
N ILE A 18 -16.28 -12.78 1.92
CA ILE A 18 -17.02 -11.71 1.22
C ILE A 18 -18.48 -11.69 1.67
N ALA A 19 -19.14 -12.85 1.74
CA ALA A 19 -20.54 -12.97 2.15
C ALA A 19 -20.77 -12.51 3.60
N GLU A 20 -19.83 -12.81 4.49
CA GLU A 20 -19.84 -12.38 5.89
C GLU A 20 -19.44 -10.91 6.08
N GLY A 21 -18.83 -10.30 5.06
CA GLY A 21 -18.32 -8.93 5.13
C GLY A 21 -17.09 -8.77 6.03
N ASP A 22 -16.27 -9.82 6.20
CA ASP A 22 -15.05 -9.77 7.03
C ASP A 22 -13.91 -9.02 6.32
N THR A 23 -14.06 -7.70 6.27
CA THR A 23 -13.09 -6.77 5.67
C THR A 23 -11.67 -6.92 6.24
N ARG A 24 -11.52 -7.44 7.45
CA ARG A 24 -10.21 -7.63 8.09
C ARG A 24 -9.48 -8.82 7.50
N GLU A 25 -10.10 -9.99 7.45
CA GLU A 25 -9.47 -11.18 6.88
C GLU A 25 -9.29 -11.05 5.36
N ILE A 26 -10.27 -10.45 4.67
CA ILE A 26 -10.15 -10.05 3.26
C ILE A 26 -8.90 -9.19 3.05
N GLY A 27 -8.72 -8.15 3.87
CA GLY A 27 -7.59 -7.24 3.76
C GLY A 27 -6.24 -7.92 3.99
N LYS A 28 -6.16 -8.89 4.91
CA LYS A 28 -4.94 -9.69 5.12
C LYS A 28 -4.64 -10.58 3.92
N PHE A 29 -5.66 -11.25 3.39
CA PHE A 29 -5.51 -12.13 2.24
C PHE A 29 -5.07 -11.35 1.00
N LEU A 30 -5.72 -10.22 0.71
CA LEU A 30 -5.47 -9.44 -0.49
C LEU A 30 -4.23 -8.54 -0.42
N ALA A 31 -3.68 -8.25 0.76
CA ALA A 31 -2.48 -7.44 0.90
C ALA A 31 -1.30 -8.00 0.07
N PHE A 32 -1.04 -9.31 0.20
CA PHE A 32 0.06 -9.98 -0.50
C PHE A 32 -0.07 -9.98 -2.04
N PRO A 33 -1.18 -10.47 -2.64
CA PRO A 33 -1.33 -10.45 -4.10
C PRO A 33 -1.41 -9.02 -4.64
N THR A 34 -1.96 -8.08 -3.86
CA THR A 34 -1.98 -6.66 -4.26
C THR A 34 -0.58 -6.10 -4.41
N GLU A 35 0.31 -6.35 -3.44
CA GLU A 35 1.69 -5.88 -3.47
C GLU A 35 2.52 -6.58 -4.57
N ARG A 36 2.35 -7.89 -4.73
CA ARG A 36 3.27 -8.72 -5.54
C ARG A 36 2.82 -8.99 -6.97
N ILE A 37 1.54 -8.80 -7.25
CA ILE A 37 0.95 -9.13 -8.55
C ILE A 37 0.27 -7.88 -9.12
N ILE A 38 -0.74 -7.35 -8.42
CA ILE A 38 -1.60 -6.28 -8.95
C ILE A 38 -0.84 -4.97 -9.13
N ALA A 39 -0.15 -4.48 -8.10
CA ALA A 39 0.61 -3.24 -8.18
C ALA A 39 1.70 -3.26 -9.26
N PRO A 40 2.61 -4.26 -9.34
CA PRO A 40 3.65 -4.25 -10.36
C PRO A 40 3.09 -4.40 -11.78
N GLN A 41 2.00 -5.16 -11.96
CA GLN A 41 1.30 -5.26 -13.23
C GLN A 41 0.72 -3.91 -13.65
N TRP A 42 -0.07 -3.27 -12.78
CA TRP A 42 -0.69 -1.98 -13.07
C TRP A 42 0.33 -0.86 -13.32
N LEU A 43 1.42 -0.82 -12.53
CA LEU A 43 2.52 0.13 -12.76
C LEU A 43 3.14 -0.04 -14.15
N ARG A 44 3.30 -1.27 -14.63
CA ARG A 44 3.85 -1.58 -15.94
C ARG A 44 2.87 -1.25 -17.06
N GLU A 45 1.67 -1.80 -17.00
CA GLU A 45 0.67 -1.75 -18.06
C GLU A 45 0.05 -0.35 -18.19
N GLU A 46 -0.32 0.26 -17.07
CA GLU A 46 -1.03 1.55 -17.08
C GLU A 46 -0.07 2.73 -16.98
N CYS A 47 1.03 2.62 -16.22
CA CYS A 47 1.95 3.74 -16.02
C CYS A 47 3.21 3.67 -16.89
N GLY A 48 3.50 2.53 -17.54
CA GLY A 48 4.76 2.34 -18.25
C GLY A 48 5.99 2.34 -17.33
N ILE A 49 5.80 2.01 -16.04
CA ILE A 49 6.85 2.04 -15.02
C ILE A 49 7.32 0.61 -14.75
N GLU A 50 8.48 0.29 -15.31
CA GLU A 50 9.24 -0.89 -14.96
C GLU A 50 9.68 -0.83 -13.49
N ASN A 51 9.38 -1.89 -12.75
CA ASN A 51 9.57 -1.92 -11.31
C ASN A 51 9.85 -3.33 -10.78
N ASP A 52 10.74 -3.41 -9.79
CA ASP A 52 11.15 -4.62 -9.10
C ASP A 52 10.71 -4.60 -7.63
N LYS A 53 10.76 -5.77 -6.99
CA LYS A 53 10.55 -5.85 -5.54
C LYS A 53 11.67 -5.07 -4.85
N SER A 54 11.34 -4.33 -3.80
CA SER A 54 12.35 -3.68 -2.98
C SER A 54 13.37 -4.69 -2.44
N PRO A 55 14.66 -4.30 -2.37
CA PRO A 55 15.68 -5.10 -1.72
C PRO A 55 15.40 -5.20 -0.21
N ASP A 56 16.12 -6.10 0.45
CA ASP A 56 16.20 -6.05 1.91
C ASP A 56 17.15 -4.90 2.32
N ASP A 57 16.88 -4.29 3.48
CA ASP A 57 17.71 -3.28 4.12
C ASP A 57 19.02 -3.90 4.64
N LEU A 58 19.92 -3.04 5.13
CA LEU A 58 21.26 -3.45 5.60
C LEU A 58 21.24 -4.48 6.74
N ASP A 59 20.11 -4.59 7.44
CA ASP A 59 19.90 -5.55 8.53
C ASP A 59 19.22 -6.84 8.05
N GLY A 60 19.02 -7.00 6.73
CA GLY A 60 18.34 -8.14 6.11
C GLY A 60 16.82 -8.12 6.31
N GLN A 61 16.23 -6.97 6.63
CA GLN A 61 14.78 -6.81 6.77
C GLN A 61 14.19 -6.18 5.52
N GLN A 62 12.92 -6.38 5.23
CA GLN A 62 12.30 -5.70 4.09
C GLN A 62 12.40 -4.17 4.25
N GLU A 63 12.80 -3.49 3.16
CA GLU A 63 12.79 -2.04 3.05
C GLU A 63 11.42 -1.43 3.39
N LYS A 64 11.41 -0.12 3.67
CA LYS A 64 10.17 0.60 4.04
C LYS A 64 9.28 0.98 2.84
N TYR A 65 9.61 0.46 1.67
CA TYR A 65 8.87 0.57 0.42
C TYR A 65 8.82 -0.82 -0.21
N ASP A 66 7.83 -1.09 -1.05
CA ASP A 66 7.59 -2.44 -1.58
C ASP A 66 8.12 -2.61 -3.01
N ARG A 67 8.11 -1.54 -3.80
CA ARG A 67 8.54 -1.54 -5.20
C ARG A 67 9.59 -0.46 -5.47
N LEU A 68 10.58 -0.78 -6.30
CA LEU A 68 11.58 0.15 -6.80
C LEU A 68 11.45 0.23 -8.31
N SER A 69 11.24 1.43 -8.87
CA SER A 69 11.29 1.60 -10.32
C SER A 69 12.71 1.50 -10.85
N SER A 70 12.85 1.21 -12.14
CA SER A 70 14.14 1.27 -12.86
C SER A 70 14.83 2.65 -12.81
N LYS A 71 14.08 3.73 -12.50
CA LYS A 71 14.59 5.09 -12.36
C LYS A 71 14.82 5.51 -10.90
N GLY A 72 14.68 4.59 -9.95
CA GLY A 72 14.96 4.83 -8.53
C GLY A 72 13.77 5.35 -7.71
N LEU A 73 12.59 5.57 -8.32
CA LEU A 73 11.36 5.89 -7.58
C LEU A 73 10.99 4.76 -6.59
N ARG A 74 10.95 5.06 -5.30
CA ARG A 74 10.60 4.14 -4.20
C ARG A 74 9.11 4.23 -3.91
N ILE A 75 8.40 3.13 -4.08
CA ILE A 75 6.94 3.07 -4.02
C ILE A 75 6.51 2.14 -2.88
N GLN A 76 5.81 2.68 -1.88
CA GLN A 76 5.09 1.86 -0.90
C GLN A 76 3.72 1.48 -1.47
N VAL A 77 3.30 0.23 -1.33
CA VAL A 77 1.99 -0.26 -1.77
C VAL A 77 1.14 -0.59 -0.54
N LYS A 78 -0.16 -0.25 -0.58
CA LYS A 78 -1.11 -0.66 0.46
C LYS A 78 -2.49 -0.96 -0.12
N TYR A 79 -2.98 -2.18 0.15
CA TYR A 79 -4.40 -2.51 -0.01
C TYR A 79 -5.22 -1.87 1.12
N ARG A 80 -6.32 -1.18 0.79
CA ARG A 80 -7.20 -0.53 1.79
C ARG A 80 -8.67 -0.64 1.42
N GLY A 81 -9.30 -1.74 1.82
CA GLY A 81 -10.76 -1.88 1.83
C GLY A 81 -11.38 -1.19 3.06
N GLY A 82 -11.71 0.09 2.94
CA GLY A 82 -12.36 0.86 3.99
C GLY A 82 -12.34 2.37 3.74
N ASN A 83 -13.02 3.13 4.60
CA ASN A 83 -13.12 4.59 4.45
C ASN A 83 -11.82 5.33 4.82
N THR A 84 -11.00 4.71 5.66
CA THR A 84 -9.77 5.32 6.20
C THR A 84 -8.54 4.69 5.55
N LEU A 85 -7.67 5.53 4.97
CA LEU A 85 -6.39 5.11 4.41
C LEU A 85 -5.31 5.17 5.49
N HIS A 86 -5.18 4.10 6.27
CA HIS A 86 -4.18 3.99 7.32
C HIS A 86 -2.76 3.85 6.74
N MET A 87 -1.85 4.66 7.25
CA MET A 87 -0.45 4.74 6.84
C MET A 87 0.49 3.95 7.76
N GLU A 88 0.01 3.33 8.83
CA GLU A 88 0.89 2.71 9.83
C GLU A 88 1.69 1.51 9.25
N GLN A 89 2.91 1.31 9.77
CA GLN A 89 3.74 0.15 9.46
C GLN A 89 3.31 -1.08 10.26
N THR A 90 3.63 -2.27 9.75
CA THR A 90 3.52 -3.52 10.51
C THR A 90 4.54 -3.63 11.66
N ARG A 91 5.58 -2.77 11.65
CA ARG A 91 6.61 -2.70 12.70
C ARG A 91 6.01 -2.13 14.01
N ARG A 92 6.31 -2.78 15.13
CA ARG A 92 5.85 -2.38 16.47
C ARG A 92 6.80 -1.38 17.14
N THR A 93 6.26 -0.53 18.00
CA THR A 93 6.99 0.45 18.80
C THR A 93 7.62 -0.21 20.03
N THR A 94 8.40 -1.27 19.84
CA THR A 94 9.15 -1.93 20.92
C THR A 94 10.65 -1.72 20.72
N GLY A 95 11.40 -1.64 21.83
CA GLY A 95 12.85 -1.46 21.80
C GLY A 95 13.28 -0.14 21.12
N LYS A 96 14.12 -0.25 20.07
CA LYS A 96 14.75 0.88 19.36
C LYS A 96 13.76 1.87 18.71
N ASN A 97 12.47 1.54 18.62
CA ASN A 97 11.44 2.34 17.93
C ASN A 97 10.44 3.05 18.88
N ALA A 98 10.71 3.08 20.19
CA ALA A 98 9.78 3.60 21.20
C ALA A 98 9.38 5.07 20.98
N ASN A 99 10.23 5.88 20.34
CA ASN A 99 10.01 7.32 20.13
C ASN A 99 9.54 7.70 18.71
N ASN A 100 9.27 6.73 17.82
CA ASN A 100 8.92 6.99 16.41
C ASN A 100 7.43 7.29 16.19
N GLY A 101 6.84 8.09 17.10
CA GLY A 101 5.49 8.62 16.92
C GLY A 101 4.40 7.56 16.90
N ALA A 102 4.24 6.80 17.98
CA ALA A 102 3.23 5.75 18.06
C ALA A 102 1.80 6.33 18.13
N LYS A 103 0.89 5.80 17.32
CA LYS A 103 -0.53 5.66 17.68
C LYS A 103 -0.82 4.16 17.68
N ASN A 104 -1.37 3.62 18.77
CA ASN A 104 -1.68 2.18 18.91
C ASN A 104 -0.50 1.18 18.80
N GLY A 105 0.73 1.62 19.08
CA GLY A 105 1.89 0.73 19.14
C GLY A 105 2.51 0.35 17.78
N GLN A 106 2.10 1.00 16.69
CA GLN A 106 2.69 0.86 15.36
C GLN A 106 3.59 2.06 15.01
N VAL A 107 4.64 1.80 14.24
CA VAL A 107 5.64 2.80 13.83
C VAL A 107 5.11 3.60 12.63
N ARG A 108 5.29 4.93 12.67
CA ARG A 108 5.00 5.80 11.51
C ARG A 108 6.13 5.74 10.49
N TYR A 109 5.78 5.88 9.22
CA TYR A 109 6.79 6.10 8.19
C TYR A 109 7.47 7.45 8.41
N ALA A 110 8.80 7.48 8.29
CA ALA A 110 9.51 8.73 8.06
C ALA A 110 9.20 9.20 6.63
N VAL A 111 9.14 10.51 6.40
CA VAL A 111 8.80 11.09 5.07
C VAL A 111 9.74 10.60 3.97
N ASN A 112 11.02 10.34 4.30
CA ASN A 112 12.02 9.84 3.35
C ASN A 112 12.04 8.31 3.19
N SER A 113 11.09 7.57 3.78
CA SER A 113 11.03 6.10 3.70
C SER A 113 10.65 5.60 2.31
N PHE A 114 9.92 6.42 1.56
CA PHE A 114 9.49 6.19 0.18
C PHE A 114 9.24 7.55 -0.48
N ASP A 115 9.14 7.58 -1.79
CA ASP A 115 8.87 8.81 -2.55
C ASP A 115 7.36 8.98 -2.79
N VAL A 116 6.65 7.87 -2.95
CA VAL A 116 5.21 7.85 -3.17
C VAL A 116 4.59 6.61 -2.51
N ILE A 117 3.36 6.75 -2.02
CA ILE A 117 2.53 5.62 -1.62
C ILE A 117 1.41 5.39 -2.62
N LEU A 118 1.27 4.16 -3.10
CA LEU A 118 0.20 3.68 -3.95
C LEU A 118 -0.81 2.89 -3.11
N PHE A 119 -2.00 3.46 -2.95
CA PHE A 119 -3.15 2.76 -2.40
C PHE A 119 -3.93 2.09 -3.51
N ILE A 120 -4.31 0.83 -3.25
CA ILE A 120 -5.22 0.06 -4.08
C ILE A 120 -6.49 -0.15 -3.23
N ILE A 121 -7.58 0.46 -3.69
CA ILE A 121 -8.82 0.63 -2.92
C ILE A 121 -9.91 -0.15 -3.66
N PRO A 122 -10.39 -1.29 -3.10
CA PRO A 122 -11.44 -2.08 -3.73
C PRO A 122 -12.76 -1.29 -3.79
N LYS A 123 -13.51 -1.45 -4.88
CA LYS A 123 -14.91 -1.00 -5.03
C LYS A 123 -15.92 -2.16 -4.95
N GLY A 124 -15.40 -3.37 -5.09
CA GLY A 124 -16.04 -4.67 -5.03
C GLY A 124 -14.94 -5.73 -5.06
N HIS A 125 -15.30 -7.01 -4.93
CA HIS A 125 -14.34 -8.12 -4.98
C HIS A 125 -14.51 -9.00 -6.23
N GLU A 126 -15.60 -8.81 -6.95
CA GLU A 126 -15.99 -9.52 -8.17
C GLU A 126 -15.16 -9.13 -9.39
N ASP A 127 -14.76 -7.86 -9.49
CA ASP A 127 -14.01 -7.35 -10.62
C ASP A 127 -12.93 -6.35 -10.15
N ILE A 128 -11.68 -6.81 -10.20
CA ILE A 128 -10.51 -6.02 -9.80
C ILE A 128 -10.24 -4.83 -10.72
N SER A 129 -10.79 -4.81 -11.95
CA SER A 129 -10.61 -3.69 -12.88
C SER A 129 -11.34 -2.43 -12.40
N THR A 130 -12.31 -2.59 -11.50
CA THR A 130 -13.06 -1.48 -10.88
C THR A 130 -12.33 -0.83 -9.71
N TRP A 131 -11.20 -1.39 -9.27
CA TRP A 131 -10.47 -0.90 -8.11
C TRP A 131 -9.88 0.49 -8.37
N GLU A 132 -9.91 1.34 -7.35
CA GLU A 132 -9.35 2.68 -7.41
C GLU A 132 -7.87 2.64 -7.01
N TYR A 133 -7.03 3.23 -7.87
CA TYR A 133 -5.62 3.47 -7.59
C TYR A 133 -5.45 4.93 -7.15
N LEU A 134 -4.76 5.14 -6.04
CA LEU A 134 -4.49 6.46 -5.47
C LEU A 134 -3.01 6.57 -5.10
N ALA A 135 -2.28 7.42 -5.82
CA ALA A 135 -0.87 7.68 -5.55
C ALA A 135 -0.71 9.04 -4.86
N ILE A 136 0.01 9.08 -3.74
CA ILE A 136 0.26 10.31 -2.97
C ILE A 136 1.77 10.44 -2.71
N PRO A 137 2.40 11.56 -3.11
CA PRO A 137 3.80 11.83 -2.78
C PRO A 137 4.02 11.87 -1.26
N SER A 138 5.15 11.36 -0.78
CA SER A 138 5.42 11.31 0.66
C SER A 138 5.49 12.69 1.32
N CYS A 139 5.94 13.71 0.59
CA CYS A 139 6.00 15.11 1.07
C CYS A 139 4.61 15.71 1.40
N GLU A 140 3.53 15.17 0.83
CA GLU A 140 2.16 15.60 1.10
C GLU A 140 1.57 14.95 2.35
N LEU A 141 2.28 13.98 2.91
CA LEU A 141 1.85 13.18 4.04
C LEU A 141 2.56 13.55 5.32
N GLU A 142 3.46 14.54 5.32
CA GLU A 142 4.15 14.99 6.53
C GLU A 142 3.15 15.49 7.59
N ASP A 143 3.28 14.97 8.81
CA ASP A 143 2.48 15.40 9.95
C ASP A 143 3.05 16.71 10.49
N LYS A 144 2.25 17.78 10.43
CA LYS A 144 2.60 19.10 10.96
C LYS A 144 2.93 19.10 12.45
N ASN A 145 2.38 18.14 13.20
CA ASN A 145 2.63 17.99 14.64
C ASN A 145 3.82 17.07 14.93
N MET A 146 4.39 16.43 13.91
CA MET A 146 5.52 15.52 14.03
C MET A 146 6.39 15.58 12.76
N PRO A 147 7.15 16.68 12.58
CA PRO A 147 8.00 16.88 11.41
C PRO A 147 8.95 15.70 11.18
N GLY A 148 9.18 15.37 9.91
CA GLY A 148 9.96 14.21 9.47
C GLY A 148 9.19 12.89 9.44
N TYR A 149 7.95 12.85 9.93
CA TYR A 149 7.10 11.66 9.91
C TYR A 149 5.81 11.87 9.15
N CYS A 150 5.31 10.80 8.51
CA CYS A 150 4.02 10.80 7.87
C CYS A 150 2.88 10.76 8.91
N VAL A 151 1.74 11.33 8.54
CA VAL A 151 0.46 11.16 9.22
C VAL A 151 0.09 9.67 9.35
N GLY A 152 -0.59 9.29 10.45
CA GLY A 152 -1.04 7.90 10.66
C GLY A 152 -2.18 7.46 9.75
N SER A 153 -2.92 8.42 9.19
CA SER A 153 -3.95 8.18 8.16
C SER A 153 -4.03 9.38 7.22
N VAL A 154 -4.33 9.12 5.94
CA VAL A 154 -4.42 10.17 4.92
C VAL A 154 -5.60 11.11 5.22
N PRO A 155 -5.38 12.43 5.35
CA PRO A 155 -6.45 13.40 5.51
C PRO A 155 -7.37 13.45 4.28
N ALA A 156 -8.67 13.68 4.49
CA ALA A 156 -9.65 13.72 3.40
C ALA A 156 -9.31 14.76 2.32
N ALA A 157 -8.76 15.92 2.70
CA ALA A 157 -8.33 16.95 1.76
C ALA A 157 -7.19 16.47 0.85
N VAL A 158 -6.21 15.75 1.41
CA VAL A 158 -5.10 15.16 0.64
C VAL A 158 -5.62 14.06 -0.26
N ARG A 159 -6.48 13.16 0.24
CA ARG A 159 -7.12 12.13 -0.58
C ARG A 159 -7.84 12.74 -1.79
N LYS A 160 -8.69 13.74 -1.56
CA LYS A 160 -9.46 14.42 -2.62
C LYS A 160 -8.55 15.07 -3.67
N LYS A 161 -7.41 15.63 -3.28
CA LYS A 161 -6.43 16.24 -4.19
C LYS A 161 -5.84 15.24 -5.20
N TYR A 162 -5.74 13.97 -4.82
CA TYR A 162 -5.05 12.92 -5.58
C TYR A 162 -5.97 11.86 -6.19
N THR A 163 -7.24 11.77 -5.79
CA THR A 163 -8.22 10.85 -6.39
C THR A 163 -8.30 11.06 -7.91
N GLY A 164 -8.24 9.94 -8.66
CA GLY A 164 -8.28 9.94 -10.12
C GLY A 164 -6.97 10.34 -10.81
N ARG A 165 -5.89 10.60 -10.05
CA ARG A 165 -4.62 11.13 -10.59
C ARG A 165 -3.42 10.21 -10.37
N ALA A 166 -3.64 8.96 -9.98
CA ALA A 166 -2.54 8.07 -9.60
C ALA A 166 -1.47 7.90 -10.70
N LYS A 167 -1.90 7.65 -11.95
CA LYS A 167 -0.99 7.53 -13.10
C LYS A 167 -0.21 8.81 -13.34
N GLU A 168 -0.88 9.95 -13.35
CA GLU A 168 -0.26 11.27 -13.54
C GLU A 168 0.85 11.52 -12.50
N VAL A 169 0.54 11.30 -11.23
CA VAL A 169 1.48 11.47 -10.11
C VAL A 169 2.69 10.55 -10.24
N LEU A 170 2.45 9.26 -10.49
CA LEU A 170 3.52 8.27 -10.58
C LEU A 170 4.45 8.54 -11.77
N VAL A 171 3.89 8.84 -12.94
CA VAL A 171 4.68 9.15 -14.13
C VAL A 171 5.47 10.44 -13.94
N ALA A 172 4.88 11.47 -13.32
CA ALA A 172 5.58 12.72 -13.04
C ALA A 172 6.78 12.50 -12.09
N LEU A 173 6.57 11.78 -10.99
CA LEU A 173 7.63 11.49 -10.02
C LEU A 173 8.71 10.57 -10.59
N ASN A 174 8.33 9.57 -11.39
CA ASN A 174 9.28 8.63 -12.00
C ASN A 174 10.20 9.30 -13.03
N ASN A 175 9.79 10.45 -13.57
CA ASN A 175 10.56 11.22 -14.55
C ASN A 175 11.20 12.47 -13.96
N ALA A 176 11.04 12.73 -12.66
CA ALA A 176 11.76 13.79 -11.98
C ALA A 176 13.23 13.38 -11.83
N GLU A 177 14.15 14.25 -12.27
CA GLU A 177 15.61 14.04 -12.21
C GLU A 177 16.16 14.09 -10.78
#